data_AF-L8E6M1-F1
#
_entry.id   AF-L8E6M1-F1
#
_cell.length_a   1.000
_cell.length_b   1.000
_cell.length_c   1.000
_cell.angle_alpha   90.00
_cell.angle_beta   90.00
_cell.angle_gamma   90.00
#
_symmetry.space_group_name_H-M   'P 1'
#
loop_
_entity.id
_entity.type
_entity.pdbx_description
1 polymer ?
#
loop_
_entity_poly.entity_id
_entity_poly.type
_entity_poly.pdbx_seq_one_letter_code
_entity_poly.pdbx_strand_id
1 'polypeptide(L)'
;MSRGLVLKIVQRSFSLNSPSTSSSNASFIDYSLSQGIFKDFLPKIDYHSHGFIEKLNEDLRSVHLIEKKIASVRNDLRKCFDPEIRLVPIGSAANLLLNNSSDLDLFEVLLPFKNSRQWKDFMKKFSENEQFRMSYMNKINLQLKAKKIGFSHDPYYKARIPLIRFFSKRWLQVDIQFGNIAPIRSSLFVRTCVEYDERVGLLIHWLTNKFQEAGILSSKNLKFSRYHVNILVIHFLQAIPYPVLPQIIQLSPWLSTKNDWNNAVKVLTRQGSVYVPNCSEVPNEQSVGALAVQLIDYFSQIDFHTNAIDTRGNVVDKLENDPLHFKIVDEFFAEPTCRVSEAPRLLTDLFKKLKEMVVQEKYEELFKYHQLEKKIKNKEE
;
A
#
# COMPACT_ATOMS: atom_id res chain seq x y z
N MET A 1 -6.40 19.71 14.92
CA MET A 1 -4.96 19.64 14.61
C MET A 1 -4.79 18.79 13.36
N SER A 2 -4.58 19.41 12.19
CA SER A 2 -4.34 18.69 10.94
C SER A 2 -2.86 18.28 10.95
N ARG A 3 -2.60 16.99 11.22
CA ARG A 3 -1.29 16.37 10.97
C ARG A 3 -1.29 15.86 9.53
N GLY A 4 -1.39 16.75 8.56
CA GLY A 4 -0.87 16.44 7.23
C GLY A 4 0.64 16.32 7.37
N LEU A 5 1.24 15.21 6.92
CA LEU A 5 2.69 15.05 6.91
C LEU A 5 3.30 16.24 6.15
N VAL A 6 3.87 17.20 6.88
CA VAL A 6 4.91 18.07 6.36
C VAL A 6 6.19 17.28 6.56
N LEU A 7 6.55 16.48 5.55
CA LEU A 7 7.78 15.69 5.49
C LEU A 7 8.97 16.65 5.53
N LYS A 8 9.78 16.57 6.59
CA LYS A 8 10.92 17.46 6.80
C LYS A 8 12.11 16.90 6.04
N ILE A 9 12.54 17.62 5.01
CA ILE A 9 13.81 17.34 4.33
C ILE A 9 14.97 17.71 5.28
N VAL A 10 15.81 16.73 5.60
CA VAL A 10 17.12 16.97 6.24
C VAL A 10 18.20 16.58 5.23
N GLN A 11 18.91 17.57 4.68
CA GLN A 11 20.14 17.34 3.91
C GLN A 11 21.26 16.97 4.88
N ARG A 12 21.80 15.74 4.80
CA ARG A 12 23.06 15.34 5.44
C ARG A 12 23.87 14.47 4.48
N SER A 13 25.18 14.70 4.49
CA SER A 13 26.19 14.09 3.62
C SER A 13 26.56 12.67 4.05
N PHE A 14 26.75 11.76 3.08
CA PHE A 14 26.82 10.31 3.26
C PHE A 14 28.24 9.74 3.41
N SER A 15 28.36 8.64 4.16
CA SER A 15 29.55 7.78 4.24
C SER A 15 29.32 6.48 3.45
N LEU A 16 30.21 6.17 2.51
CA LEU A 16 30.27 4.92 1.75
C LEU A 16 31.03 3.86 2.57
N ASN A 17 30.34 2.98 3.29
CA ASN A 17 30.96 1.77 3.83
C ASN A 17 30.06 0.56 3.57
N SER A 18 30.60 -0.46 2.90
CA SER A 18 29.98 -1.76 2.68
C SER A 18 30.78 -2.85 3.40
N PRO A 19 30.13 -3.76 4.14
CA PRO A 19 30.80 -4.99 4.57
C PRO A 19 29.97 -6.27 4.38
N SER A 20 30.68 -7.27 3.87
CA SER A 20 30.63 -8.73 4.12
C SER A 20 29.30 -9.37 4.51
N THR A 21 28.71 -10.08 3.54
CA THR A 21 27.61 -11.03 3.76
C THR A 21 28.13 -12.43 4.09
N SER A 22 27.71 -12.98 5.23
CA SER A 22 27.69 -14.41 5.48
C SER A 22 26.32 -14.84 6.01
N SER A 23 25.42 -15.22 5.10
CA SER A 23 24.37 -16.20 5.39
C SER A 23 23.85 -16.83 4.11
N SER A 24 23.82 -18.16 4.13
CA SER A 24 23.50 -19.13 3.09
C SER A 24 22.15 -18.97 2.39
N ASN A 25 22.15 -19.22 1.08
CA ASN A 25 21.03 -19.53 0.17
C ASN A 25 20.02 -18.44 -0.21
N ALA A 26 20.21 -17.18 0.18
CA ALA A 26 19.47 -16.08 -0.46
C ALA A 26 20.13 -15.75 -1.81
N SER A 27 19.33 -15.59 -2.88
CA SER A 27 19.82 -15.08 -4.17
C SER A 27 20.61 -13.78 -3.91
N PHE A 28 21.93 -13.85 -4.06
CA PHE A 28 22.82 -12.73 -3.76
C PHE A 28 22.51 -11.58 -4.72
N ILE A 29 21.91 -10.50 -4.20
CA ILE A 29 21.69 -9.28 -4.98
C ILE A 29 22.97 -8.46 -4.96
N ASP A 30 23.49 -8.14 -6.14
CA ASP A 30 24.69 -7.33 -6.31
C ASP A 30 24.32 -5.85 -6.41
N TYR A 31 24.74 -5.03 -5.44
CA TYR A 31 24.51 -3.58 -5.44
C TYR A 31 25.67 -2.79 -6.08
N SER A 32 26.59 -3.44 -6.79
CA SER A 32 27.75 -2.79 -7.41
C SER A 32 27.37 -1.64 -8.35
N LEU A 33 26.27 -1.77 -9.11
CA LEU A 33 25.79 -0.73 -10.01
C LEU A 33 25.40 0.53 -9.24
N SER A 34 24.49 0.40 -8.27
CA SER A 34 24.03 1.55 -7.48
C SER A 34 25.18 2.18 -6.69
N GLN A 35 26.08 1.39 -6.10
CA GLN A 35 27.26 1.89 -5.39
C GLN A 35 28.22 2.64 -6.32
N GLY A 36 28.44 2.15 -7.54
CA GLY A 36 29.23 2.83 -8.56
C GLY A 36 28.60 4.17 -8.94
N ILE A 37 27.30 4.20 -9.19
CA ILE A 37 26.56 5.42 -9.56
C ILE A 37 26.57 6.45 -8.44
N PHE A 38 26.49 6.03 -7.17
CA PHE A 38 26.51 6.98 -6.05
C PHE A 38 27.81 7.75 -5.92
N LYS A 39 28.93 7.12 -6.26
CA LYS A 39 30.24 7.76 -6.22
C LYS A 39 30.29 9.02 -7.10
N ASP A 40 29.63 8.98 -8.25
CA ASP A 40 29.76 10.01 -9.28
C ASP A 40 28.53 10.91 -9.40
N PHE A 41 27.32 10.39 -9.13
CA PHE A 41 26.06 11.04 -9.49
C PHE A 41 25.09 11.30 -8.33
N LEU A 42 25.43 10.92 -7.10
CA LEU A 42 24.51 11.07 -5.96
C LEU A 42 23.99 12.51 -5.77
N PRO A 43 24.81 13.58 -5.87
CA PRO A 43 24.29 14.95 -5.77
C PRO A 43 23.24 15.30 -6.84
N LYS A 44 23.44 14.80 -8.08
CA LYS A 44 22.51 15.02 -9.19
C LYS A 44 21.21 14.23 -9.01
N ILE A 45 21.32 12.97 -8.56
CA ILE A 45 20.18 12.12 -8.19
C ILE A 45 19.35 12.80 -7.10
N ASP A 46 20.01 13.28 -6.04
CA ASP A 46 19.35 13.94 -4.92
C ASP A 46 18.68 15.24 -5.36
N TYR A 47 19.31 16.05 -6.21
CA TYR A 47 18.69 17.26 -6.75
C TYR A 47 17.34 16.97 -7.43
N HIS A 48 17.30 15.99 -8.33
CA HIS A 48 16.05 15.64 -9.03
C HIS A 48 15.03 14.94 -8.11
N SER A 49 15.49 14.10 -7.19
CA SER A 49 14.65 13.48 -6.17
C SER A 49 14.00 14.52 -5.25
N HIS A 50 14.72 15.56 -4.84
CA HIS A 50 14.15 16.68 -4.10
C HIS A 50 13.07 17.42 -4.92
N GLY A 51 13.31 17.67 -6.20
CA GLY A 51 12.31 18.27 -7.09
C GLY A 51 11.03 17.42 -7.23
N PHE A 52 11.15 16.08 -7.20
CA PHE A 52 9.98 15.19 -7.12
C PHE A 52 9.24 15.38 -5.79
N ILE A 53 9.96 15.37 -4.68
CA ILE A 53 9.40 15.48 -3.33
C ILE A 53 8.70 16.83 -3.13
N GLU A 54 9.25 17.92 -3.65
CA GLU A 54 8.62 19.24 -3.60
C GLU A 54 7.26 19.24 -4.31
N LYS A 55 7.19 18.74 -5.54
CA LYS A 55 5.95 18.63 -6.32
C LYS A 55 4.94 17.67 -5.67
N LEU A 56 5.42 16.56 -5.10
CA LEU A 56 4.59 15.66 -4.32
C LEU A 56 4.00 16.40 -3.10
N ASN A 57 4.82 17.13 -2.35
CA ASN A 57 4.37 17.88 -1.18
C ASN A 57 3.34 18.95 -1.55
N GLU A 58 3.49 19.63 -2.69
CA GLU A 58 2.48 20.54 -3.22
C GLU A 58 1.13 19.84 -3.47
N ASP A 59 1.14 18.64 -4.06
CA ASP A 59 -0.08 17.83 -4.22
C ASP A 59 -0.66 17.44 -2.85
N LEU A 60 0.19 17.02 -1.91
CA LEU A 60 -0.25 16.60 -0.59
C LEU A 60 -0.86 17.73 0.27
N ARG A 61 -0.61 19.02 -0.03
CA ARG A 61 -1.17 20.16 0.72
C ARG A 61 -2.69 20.17 0.77
N SER A 62 -3.39 19.68 -0.26
CA SER A 62 -4.85 19.63 -0.28
C SER A 62 -5.45 18.31 0.23
N VAL A 63 -4.63 17.34 0.65
CA VAL A 63 -5.12 16.04 1.17
C VAL A 63 -6.03 16.21 2.38
N HIS A 64 -5.77 17.19 3.24
CA HIS A 64 -6.65 17.55 4.37
C HIS A 64 -8.12 17.81 3.95
N LEU A 65 -8.36 18.32 2.74
CA LEU A 65 -9.72 18.50 2.23
C LEU A 65 -10.39 17.14 1.93
N ILE A 66 -9.62 16.17 1.42
CA ILE A 66 -10.07 14.80 1.18
C ILE A 66 -10.31 14.09 2.52
N GLU A 67 -9.41 14.23 3.49
CA GLU A 67 -9.58 13.68 4.85
C GLU A 67 -10.84 14.22 5.53
N LYS A 68 -11.13 15.51 5.42
CA LYS A 68 -12.39 16.11 5.90
C LYS A 68 -13.61 15.50 5.23
N LYS A 69 -13.58 15.31 3.90
CA LYS A 69 -14.67 14.62 3.17
C LYS A 69 -14.85 13.19 3.68
N ILE A 70 -13.75 12.44 3.83
CA ILE A 70 -13.76 11.06 4.36
C ILE A 70 -14.36 11.04 5.76
N ALA A 71 -13.89 11.88 6.68
CA ALA A 71 -14.41 11.94 8.05
C ALA A 71 -15.92 12.21 8.07
N SER A 72 -16.39 13.08 7.19
CA SER A 72 -17.82 13.41 7.09
C SER A 72 -18.65 12.25 6.53
N VAL A 73 -18.18 11.59 5.45
CA VAL A 73 -18.85 10.40 4.89
C VAL A 73 -18.88 9.25 5.89
N ARG A 74 -17.80 9.04 6.64
CA ARG A 74 -17.73 8.03 7.70
C ARG A 74 -18.72 8.32 8.84
N ASN A 75 -18.91 9.58 9.19
CA ASN A 75 -19.91 9.97 10.18
C ASN A 75 -21.33 9.64 9.71
N ASP A 76 -21.65 9.92 8.45
CA ASP A 76 -22.95 9.57 7.86
C ASP A 76 -23.14 8.05 7.80
N LEU A 77 -22.08 7.30 7.46
CA LEU A 77 -22.13 5.84 7.41
C LEU A 77 -22.33 5.22 8.79
N ARG A 78 -21.66 5.72 9.84
CA ARG A 78 -21.85 5.25 11.22
C ARG A 78 -23.30 5.41 11.70
N LYS A 79 -24.00 6.46 11.29
CA LYS A 79 -25.42 6.69 11.63
C LYS A 79 -26.39 5.71 10.93
N CYS A 80 -25.91 4.92 9.98
CA CYS A 80 -26.72 3.91 9.31
C CYS A 80 -26.85 2.60 10.09
N PHE A 81 -25.95 2.37 11.04
CA PHE A 81 -25.77 1.06 11.67
C PHE A 81 -25.88 1.12 13.19
N ASP A 82 -26.11 -0.04 13.79
CA ASP A 82 -26.05 -0.22 15.24
C ASP A 82 -24.64 0.10 15.76
N PRO A 83 -24.49 0.77 16.93
CA PRO A 83 -23.19 1.01 17.56
C PRO A 83 -22.31 -0.24 17.80
N GLU A 84 -22.89 -1.44 17.85
CA GLU A 84 -22.16 -2.71 17.92
C GLU A 84 -21.41 -3.02 16.62
N ILE A 85 -21.93 -2.56 15.47
CA ILE A 85 -21.30 -2.73 14.15
C ILE A 85 -20.13 -1.77 14.03
N ARG A 86 -18.95 -2.31 13.74
CA ARG A 86 -17.75 -1.49 13.51
C ARG A 86 -17.48 -1.32 12.02
N LEU A 87 -17.20 -0.08 11.64
CA LEU A 87 -16.72 0.31 10.32
C LEU A 87 -15.24 0.68 10.43
N VAL A 88 -14.40 -0.09 9.73
CA VAL A 88 -12.95 0.03 9.82
C VAL A 88 -12.40 0.51 8.48
N PRO A 89 -11.73 1.68 8.44
CA PRO A 89 -11.18 2.19 7.21
C PRO A 89 -9.94 1.35 6.85
N ILE A 90 -9.77 1.05 5.57
CA ILE A 90 -8.62 0.30 5.05
C ILE A 90 -8.04 1.02 3.82
N GLY A 91 -6.86 0.58 3.37
CA GLY A 91 -6.17 1.15 2.21
C GLY A 91 -5.60 2.55 2.46
N SER A 92 -5.47 3.35 1.39
CA SER A 92 -4.86 4.70 1.43
C SER A 92 -5.48 5.61 2.51
N ALA A 93 -6.78 5.48 2.76
CA ALA A 93 -7.50 6.25 3.77
C ALA A 93 -7.11 5.92 5.23
N ALA A 94 -6.42 4.81 5.46
CA ALA A 94 -6.06 4.32 6.79
C ALA A 94 -4.55 4.18 7.00
N ASN A 95 -3.76 4.13 5.93
CA ASN A 95 -2.32 3.86 5.98
C ASN A 95 -1.41 5.08 5.74
N LEU A 96 -1.98 6.29 5.75
CA LEU A 96 -1.28 7.58 5.57
C LEU A 96 -0.71 7.83 4.16
N LEU A 97 -1.16 7.08 3.15
CA LEU A 97 -0.72 7.22 1.75
C LEU A 97 -1.78 7.84 0.84
N LEU A 98 -2.72 8.61 1.41
CA LEU A 98 -3.68 9.42 0.65
C LEU A 98 -2.95 10.55 -0.10
N ASN A 99 -3.29 10.74 -1.38
CA ASN A 99 -2.86 11.89 -2.18
C ASN A 99 -4.03 12.38 -3.07
N ASN A 100 -3.88 13.49 -3.79
CA ASN A 100 -5.01 14.00 -4.61
C ASN A 100 -5.28 13.13 -5.83
N SER A 101 -4.28 12.39 -6.31
CA SER A 101 -4.43 11.42 -7.39
C SER A 101 -5.09 10.11 -6.96
N SER A 102 -5.32 9.94 -5.64
CA SER A 102 -6.01 8.78 -5.12
C SER A 102 -7.41 8.81 -5.71
N ASP A 103 -7.81 7.71 -6.36
CA ASP A 103 -9.22 7.49 -6.62
C ASP A 103 -9.90 7.74 -5.29
N LEU A 104 -10.90 8.62 -5.27
CA LEU A 104 -11.61 9.08 -4.08
C LEU A 104 -12.48 7.93 -3.52
N ASP A 105 -11.82 6.80 -3.26
CA ASP A 105 -12.32 5.50 -2.89
C ASP A 105 -12.03 5.33 -1.40
N LEU A 106 -13.09 5.32 -0.61
CA LEU A 106 -13.03 4.93 0.79
C LEU A 106 -13.39 3.45 0.89
N PHE A 107 -12.45 2.63 1.35
CA PHE A 107 -12.72 1.24 1.64
C PHE A 107 -13.00 1.08 3.13
N GLU A 108 -14.11 0.42 3.45
CA GLU A 108 -14.52 0.13 4.83
C GLU A 108 -14.77 -1.37 4.98
N VAL A 109 -14.37 -1.95 6.11
CA VAL A 109 -14.79 -3.28 6.52
C VAL A 109 -15.88 -3.16 7.58
N LEU A 110 -17.06 -3.70 7.28
CA LEU A 110 -18.16 -3.82 8.21
C LEU A 110 -17.98 -5.10 9.03
N LEU A 111 -17.85 -4.93 10.35
CA LEU A 111 -17.69 -6.00 11.32
C LEU A 111 -18.94 -6.05 12.21
N PRO A 112 -19.81 -7.05 12.01
CA PRO A 112 -21.06 -7.14 12.75
C PRO A 112 -20.88 -7.59 14.21
N PHE A 113 -19.75 -8.20 14.55
CA PHE A 113 -19.49 -8.75 15.88
C PHE A 113 -18.12 -8.32 16.39
N LYS A 114 -18.02 -8.08 17.70
CA LYS A 114 -16.74 -7.79 18.37
C LYS A 114 -16.01 -9.05 18.82
N ASN A 115 -16.77 -10.07 19.18
CA ASN A 115 -16.25 -11.33 19.65
C ASN A 115 -15.71 -12.18 18.49
N SER A 116 -14.49 -12.71 18.63
CA SER A 116 -13.83 -13.52 17.61
C SER A 116 -14.57 -14.80 17.24
N ARG A 117 -15.30 -15.43 18.18
CA ARG A 117 -16.09 -16.65 17.91
C ARG A 117 -17.30 -16.31 17.04
N GLN A 118 -18.10 -15.32 17.45
CA GLN A 118 -19.26 -14.87 16.68
C GLN A 118 -18.86 -14.35 15.29
N TRP A 119 -17.73 -13.65 15.20
CA TRP A 119 -17.19 -13.22 13.91
C TRP A 119 -16.82 -14.42 13.02
N LYS A 120 -16.16 -15.46 13.56
CA LYS A 120 -15.85 -16.68 12.79
C LYS A 120 -17.11 -17.38 12.30
N ASP A 121 -18.11 -17.52 13.17
CA ASP A 121 -19.39 -18.15 12.82
C ASP A 121 -20.13 -17.36 11.72
N PHE A 122 -20.13 -16.03 11.84
CA PHE A 122 -20.65 -15.14 10.80
C PHE A 122 -19.90 -15.31 9.49
N MET A 123 -18.57 -15.26 9.50
CA MET A 123 -17.77 -15.35 8.29
C MET A 123 -17.94 -16.69 7.60
N LYS A 124 -17.99 -17.80 8.36
CA LYS A 124 -18.28 -19.12 7.82
C LYS A 124 -19.62 -19.14 7.10
N LYS A 125 -20.68 -18.65 7.75
CA LYS A 125 -22.01 -18.59 7.13
C LYS A 125 -22.03 -17.65 5.92
N PHE A 126 -21.34 -16.52 5.99
CA PHE A 126 -21.27 -15.53 4.92
C PHE A 126 -20.50 -16.03 3.70
N SER A 127 -19.44 -16.83 3.88
CA SER A 127 -18.70 -17.43 2.77
C SER A 127 -19.42 -18.62 2.15
N GLU A 128 -19.95 -19.53 2.97
CA GLU A 128 -20.47 -20.84 2.52
C GLU A 128 -21.94 -20.78 2.07
N ASN A 129 -22.75 -19.86 2.60
CA ASN A 129 -24.18 -19.80 2.29
C ASN A 129 -24.51 -18.56 1.45
N GLU A 130 -24.68 -18.75 0.14
CA GLU A 130 -24.99 -17.68 -0.82
C GLU A 130 -26.32 -16.97 -0.47
N GLN A 131 -27.35 -17.71 -0.07
CA GLN A 131 -28.65 -17.14 0.26
C GLN A 131 -28.56 -16.22 1.49
N PHE A 132 -27.82 -16.65 2.51
CA PHE A 132 -27.52 -15.82 3.68
C PHE A 132 -26.72 -14.58 3.29
N ARG A 133 -25.67 -14.74 2.48
CA ARG A 133 -24.84 -13.62 2.00
C ARG A 133 -25.68 -12.59 1.23
N MET A 134 -26.47 -13.05 0.25
CA MET A 134 -27.34 -12.19 -0.54
C MET A 134 -28.38 -11.47 0.33
N SER A 135 -29.07 -12.19 1.21
CA SER A 135 -30.05 -11.61 2.13
C SER A 135 -29.43 -10.57 3.06
N TYR A 136 -28.27 -10.90 3.65
CA TYR A 136 -27.54 -9.98 4.54
C TYR A 136 -27.08 -8.72 3.79
N MET A 137 -26.45 -8.87 2.62
CA MET A 137 -26.00 -7.73 1.82
C MET A 137 -27.17 -6.88 1.32
N ASN A 138 -28.29 -7.48 0.93
CA ASN A 138 -29.49 -6.74 0.53
C ASN A 138 -30.08 -5.95 1.71
N LYS A 139 -30.13 -6.54 2.91
CA LYS A 139 -30.55 -5.83 4.12
C LYS A 139 -29.69 -4.60 4.38
N ILE A 140 -28.37 -4.75 4.32
CA ILE A 140 -27.43 -3.62 4.49
C ILE A 140 -27.62 -2.58 3.38
N ASN A 141 -27.79 -3.00 2.12
CA ASN A 141 -28.00 -2.07 1.00
C ASN A 141 -29.30 -1.27 1.15
N LEU A 142 -30.39 -1.91 1.60
CA LEU A 142 -31.65 -1.25 1.87
C LEU A 142 -31.52 -0.22 3.01
N GLN A 143 -30.77 -0.52 4.07
CA GLN A 143 -30.47 0.44 5.13
C GLN A 143 -29.73 1.67 4.60
N LEU A 144 -28.70 1.47 3.77
CA LEU A 144 -27.94 2.57 3.15
C LEU A 144 -28.84 3.44 2.25
N LYS A 145 -29.67 2.80 1.41
CA LYS A 145 -30.65 3.48 0.55
C LYS A 145 -31.67 4.27 1.38
N ALA A 146 -32.21 3.69 2.45
CA ALA A 146 -33.18 4.33 3.34
C ALA A 146 -32.61 5.57 4.06
N LYS A 147 -31.34 5.52 4.47
CA LYS A 147 -30.64 6.65 5.10
C LYS A 147 -30.20 7.74 4.12
N LYS A 148 -30.39 7.52 2.81
CA LYS A 148 -30.06 8.46 1.72
C LYS A 148 -28.63 9.01 1.86
N ILE A 149 -27.64 8.15 2.10
CA ILE A 149 -26.23 8.60 2.24
C ILE A 149 -25.56 8.93 0.90
N GLY A 150 -26.21 8.58 -0.20
CA GLY A 150 -25.70 8.71 -1.56
C GLY A 150 -26.41 7.78 -2.54
N PHE A 151 -25.83 7.62 -3.72
CA PHE A 151 -26.30 6.68 -4.74
C PHE A 151 -25.67 5.30 -4.49
N SER A 152 -26.46 4.33 -4.05
CA SER A 152 -26.00 2.96 -3.80
C SER A 152 -26.26 2.06 -5.00
N HIS A 153 -25.23 1.34 -5.44
CA HIS A 153 -25.35 0.29 -6.46
C HIS A 153 -26.00 -0.97 -5.86
N ASP A 154 -26.33 -1.92 -6.72
CA ASP A 154 -26.71 -3.25 -6.25
C ASP A 154 -25.49 -4.00 -5.69
N PRO A 155 -25.70 -4.89 -4.69
CA PRO A 155 -24.58 -5.54 -4.02
C PRO A 155 -23.86 -6.51 -4.95
N TYR A 156 -22.52 -6.54 -4.89
CA TYR A 156 -21.69 -7.45 -5.66
C TYR A 156 -21.48 -8.77 -4.89
N TYR A 157 -22.57 -9.49 -4.61
CA TYR A 157 -22.54 -10.65 -3.70
C TYR A 157 -21.91 -11.92 -4.26
N LYS A 158 -21.70 -12.01 -5.59
CA LYS A 158 -21.00 -13.11 -6.28
C LYS A 158 -19.53 -12.81 -6.59
N ALA A 159 -19.04 -11.62 -6.26
CA ALA A 159 -17.64 -11.29 -6.45
C ALA A 159 -16.73 -12.08 -5.50
N ARG A 160 -15.46 -12.27 -5.87
CA ARG A 160 -14.44 -12.89 -4.99
C ARG A 160 -14.42 -12.28 -3.59
N ILE A 161 -14.51 -10.95 -3.54
CA ILE A 161 -14.70 -10.19 -2.30
C ILE A 161 -16.06 -9.53 -2.40
N PRO A 162 -17.09 -10.09 -1.75
CA PRO A 162 -18.42 -9.51 -1.74
C PRO A 162 -18.39 -8.09 -1.15
N LEU A 163 -18.94 -7.12 -1.88
CA LEU A 163 -18.95 -5.72 -1.45
C LEU A 163 -20.23 -4.98 -1.85
N ILE A 164 -20.52 -3.89 -1.13
CA ILE A 164 -21.49 -2.88 -1.54
C ILE A 164 -20.72 -1.62 -1.92
N ARG A 165 -21.02 -1.07 -3.09
CA ARG A 165 -20.47 0.21 -3.55
C ARG A 165 -21.54 1.28 -3.54
N PHE A 166 -21.22 2.47 -3.04
CA PHE A 166 -22.06 3.65 -3.20
C PHE A 166 -21.23 4.91 -3.45
N PHE A 167 -21.80 5.87 -4.17
CA PHE A 167 -21.27 7.23 -4.28
C PHE A 167 -21.93 8.12 -3.25
N SER A 168 -21.16 8.58 -2.27
CA SER A 168 -21.64 9.50 -1.23
C SER A 168 -22.09 10.84 -1.82
N LYS A 169 -22.89 11.60 -1.05
CA LYS A 169 -23.26 12.99 -1.39
C LYS A 169 -22.06 13.93 -1.58
N ARG A 170 -20.88 13.54 -1.10
CA ARG A 170 -19.64 14.31 -1.20
C ARG A 170 -18.73 13.83 -2.34
N TRP A 171 -19.29 13.04 -3.26
CA TRP A 171 -18.59 12.52 -4.44
C TRP A 171 -17.39 11.62 -4.11
N LEU A 172 -17.41 10.98 -2.94
CA LEU A 172 -16.52 9.85 -2.63
C LEU A 172 -17.22 8.55 -3.01
N GLN A 173 -16.54 7.69 -3.76
CA GLN A 173 -16.93 6.30 -3.92
C GLN A 173 -16.58 5.56 -2.63
N VAL A 174 -17.48 4.74 -2.12
CA VAL A 174 -17.26 3.97 -0.89
C VAL A 174 -17.55 2.51 -1.18
N ASP A 175 -16.56 1.67 -0.89
CA ASP A 175 -16.63 0.22 -1.04
C ASP A 175 -16.65 -0.42 0.35
N ILE A 176 -17.77 -1.04 0.71
CA ILE A 176 -17.96 -1.74 1.99
C ILE A 176 -17.76 -3.24 1.78
N GLN A 177 -16.74 -3.80 2.41
CA GLN A 177 -16.51 -5.24 2.52
C GLN A 177 -17.07 -5.79 3.83
N PHE A 178 -17.34 -7.10 3.88
CA PHE A 178 -17.99 -7.74 5.02
C PHE A 178 -17.03 -8.65 5.78
N GLY A 179 -16.72 -8.29 7.01
CA GLY A 179 -15.98 -9.08 7.99
C GLY A 179 -14.55 -9.49 7.61
N ASN A 180 -14.01 -9.02 6.48
CA ASN A 180 -12.69 -9.40 6.01
C ASN A 180 -11.57 -8.76 6.86
N ILE A 181 -10.90 -9.56 7.68
CA ILE A 181 -9.84 -9.10 8.59
C ILE A 181 -8.50 -8.89 7.89
N ALA A 182 -8.24 -9.58 6.77
CA ALA A 182 -6.96 -9.51 6.08
C ALA A 182 -6.60 -8.07 5.63
N PRO A 183 -7.50 -7.32 4.95
CA PRO A 183 -7.25 -5.92 4.61
C PRO A 183 -7.07 -4.99 5.82
N ILE A 184 -7.68 -5.32 6.97
CA ILE A 184 -7.49 -4.54 8.20
C ILE A 184 -6.06 -4.69 8.70
N ARG A 185 -5.56 -5.93 8.78
CA ARG A 185 -4.19 -6.20 9.22
C ARG A 185 -3.16 -5.64 8.24
N SER A 186 -3.36 -5.85 6.94
CA SER A 186 -2.43 -5.33 5.94
C SER A 186 -2.40 -3.80 5.89
N SER A 187 -3.55 -3.13 6.06
CA SER A 187 -3.59 -1.67 6.16
C SER A 187 -2.83 -1.15 7.37
N LEU A 188 -2.95 -1.82 8.52
CA LEU A 188 -2.19 -1.48 9.71
C LEU A 188 -0.70 -1.75 9.55
N PHE A 189 -0.31 -2.86 8.91
CA PHE A 189 1.07 -3.15 8.60
C PHE A 189 1.70 -2.04 7.76
N VAL A 190 1.09 -1.69 6.62
CA VAL A 190 1.58 -0.61 5.76
C VAL A 190 1.65 0.71 6.52
N ARG A 191 0.61 1.05 7.31
CA ARG A 191 0.62 2.25 8.16
C ARG A 191 1.82 2.26 9.09
N THR A 192 2.09 1.13 9.75
CA THR A 192 3.18 1.01 10.73
C THR A 192 4.53 1.21 10.06
N CYS A 193 4.73 0.67 8.85
CA CYS A 193 5.93 0.93 8.06
C CYS A 193 6.10 2.41 7.71
N VAL A 194 5.02 3.08 7.27
CA VAL A 194 5.04 4.52 6.92
C VAL A 194 5.28 5.41 8.15
N GLU A 195 4.74 5.03 9.31
CA GLU A 195 4.98 5.74 10.58
C GLU A 195 6.40 5.51 11.13
N TYR A 196 7.04 4.38 10.78
CA TYR A 196 8.38 4.04 11.26
C TYR A 196 9.48 4.89 10.60
N ASP A 197 9.43 5.05 9.27
CA ASP A 197 10.40 5.85 8.53
C ASP A 197 9.73 6.65 7.41
N GLU A 198 10.03 7.95 7.38
CA GLU A 198 9.38 8.90 6.49
C GLU A 198 9.69 8.65 4.99
N ARG A 199 10.85 8.03 4.70
CA ARG A 199 11.29 7.69 3.34
C ARG A 199 10.41 6.61 2.71
N VAL A 200 9.73 5.80 3.53
CA VAL A 200 8.81 4.74 3.08
C VAL A 200 7.66 5.34 2.26
N GLY A 201 6.99 6.35 2.81
CA GLY A 201 5.89 7.03 2.12
C GLY A 201 6.34 7.72 0.83
N LEU A 202 7.52 8.35 0.87
CA LEU A 202 8.11 9.03 -0.29
C LEU A 202 8.43 8.06 -1.43
N LEU A 203 9.07 6.92 -1.13
CA LEU A 203 9.37 5.88 -2.11
C LEU A 203 8.11 5.21 -2.67
N ILE A 204 7.10 4.96 -1.83
CA ILE A 204 5.80 4.44 -2.29
C ILE A 204 5.16 5.40 -3.29
N HIS A 205 5.15 6.71 -3.01
CA HIS A 205 4.61 7.69 -3.94
C HIS A 205 5.42 7.77 -5.23
N TRP A 206 6.75 7.72 -5.14
CA TRP A 206 7.62 7.70 -6.32
C TRP A 206 7.38 6.47 -7.20
N LEU A 207 7.38 5.26 -6.63
CA LEU A 207 7.16 4.05 -7.41
C LEU A 207 5.73 3.99 -7.96
N THR A 208 4.74 4.46 -7.20
CA THR A 208 3.35 4.58 -7.67
C THR A 208 3.27 5.49 -8.90
N ASN A 209 3.98 6.61 -8.88
CA ASN A 209 4.07 7.54 -10.02
C ASN A 209 4.71 6.87 -11.24
N LYS A 210 5.76 6.05 -11.07
CA LYS A 210 6.36 5.29 -12.18
C LYS A 210 5.42 4.19 -12.72
N PHE A 211 4.66 3.52 -11.86
CA PHE A 211 3.64 2.54 -12.27
C PHE A 211 2.49 3.19 -13.05
N GLN A 212 2.10 4.41 -12.67
CA GLN A 212 1.10 5.20 -13.42
C GLN A 212 1.61 5.61 -14.78
N GLU A 213 2.84 6.14 -14.85
CA GLU A 213 3.49 6.54 -16.10
C GLU A 213 3.63 5.37 -17.09
N ALA A 214 4.00 4.18 -16.59
CA ALA A 214 4.06 2.96 -17.39
C ALA A 214 2.68 2.39 -17.76
N GLY A 215 1.59 2.97 -17.24
CA GLY A 215 0.23 2.51 -17.50
C GLY A 215 -0.08 1.14 -16.90
N ILE A 216 0.66 0.66 -15.90
CA ILE A 216 0.48 -0.66 -15.28
C ILE A 216 -0.24 -0.61 -13.92
N LEU A 217 -0.59 0.59 -13.44
CA LEU A 217 -1.43 0.77 -12.25
C LEU A 217 -2.91 0.87 -12.63
N SER A 218 -3.74 -0.07 -12.15
CA SER A 218 -5.20 0.09 -12.10
C SER A 218 -5.81 -1.05 -11.28
N SER A 219 -6.62 -0.70 -10.27
CA SER A 219 -7.35 -1.69 -9.47
C SER A 219 -8.51 -2.34 -10.23
N LYS A 220 -8.97 -1.75 -11.34
CA LYS A 220 -10.18 -2.17 -12.06
C LYS A 220 -9.87 -3.02 -13.31
N ASN A 221 -8.65 -2.96 -13.85
CA ASN A 221 -8.32 -3.50 -15.18
C ASN A 221 -7.30 -4.64 -15.17
N LEU A 222 -7.37 -5.59 -14.21
CA LEU A 222 -6.41 -6.72 -14.09
C LEU A 222 -4.94 -6.25 -14.08
N LYS A 223 -4.69 -5.06 -13.55
CA LYS A 223 -3.39 -4.39 -13.43
C LYS A 223 -2.96 -4.34 -11.97
N PHE A 224 -1.79 -3.78 -11.70
CA PHE A 224 -1.31 -3.67 -10.32
C PHE A 224 -2.20 -2.71 -9.52
N SER A 225 -2.42 -3.06 -8.25
CA SER A 225 -3.08 -2.20 -7.28
C SER A 225 -2.02 -1.38 -6.54
N ARG A 226 -2.45 -0.28 -5.90
CA ARG A 226 -1.59 0.49 -4.99
C ARG A 226 -1.01 -0.39 -3.87
N TYR A 227 -1.77 -1.40 -3.41
CA TYR A 227 -1.28 -2.34 -2.41
C TYR A 227 -0.04 -3.11 -2.91
N HIS A 228 -0.01 -3.55 -4.16
CA HIS A 228 1.16 -4.24 -4.72
C HIS A 228 2.40 -3.33 -4.73
N VAL A 229 2.23 -2.05 -5.08
CA VAL A 229 3.33 -1.07 -5.04
C VAL A 229 3.83 -0.87 -3.61
N ASN A 230 2.92 -0.75 -2.64
CA ASN A 230 3.29 -0.61 -1.22
C ASN A 230 4.14 -1.80 -0.76
N ILE A 231 3.74 -3.03 -1.10
CA ILE A 231 4.47 -4.23 -0.69
C ILE A 231 5.82 -4.32 -1.41
N LEU A 232 5.94 -3.96 -2.69
CA LEU A 232 7.23 -3.91 -3.38
C LEU A 232 8.23 -3.00 -2.65
N VAL A 233 7.80 -1.78 -2.28
CA VAL A 233 8.69 -0.85 -1.56
C VAL A 233 9.02 -1.35 -0.15
N ILE A 234 8.03 -1.81 0.61
CA ILE A 234 8.26 -2.31 1.98
C ILE A 234 9.17 -3.54 1.96
N HIS A 235 8.96 -4.45 1.02
CA HIS A 235 9.81 -5.62 0.82
C HIS A 235 11.26 -5.20 0.58
N PHE A 236 11.50 -4.31 -0.40
CA PHE A 236 12.83 -3.80 -0.70
C PHE A 236 13.51 -3.17 0.53
N LEU A 237 12.80 -2.28 1.25
CA LEU A 237 13.37 -1.58 2.40
C LEU A 237 13.71 -2.48 3.60
N GLN A 238 13.13 -3.68 3.65
CA GLN A 238 13.48 -4.74 4.61
C GLN A 238 14.59 -5.68 4.07
N ALA A 239 14.77 -5.77 2.76
CA ALA A 239 15.68 -6.70 2.09
C ALA A 239 17.09 -6.15 1.86
N ILE A 240 17.27 -4.82 1.83
CA ILE A 240 18.59 -4.22 1.59
C ILE A 240 19.60 -4.55 2.71
N PRO A 241 20.93 -4.61 2.42
CA PRO A 241 21.95 -5.00 3.40
C PRO A 241 21.98 -4.17 4.68
N TYR A 242 21.64 -2.88 4.56
CA TYR A 242 21.41 -1.98 5.69
C TYR A 242 19.93 -1.57 5.69
N PRO A 243 19.04 -2.37 6.30
CA PRO A 243 17.60 -2.15 6.19
C PRO A 243 17.18 -0.78 6.72
N VAL A 244 16.34 -0.08 5.95
CA VAL A 244 15.61 1.11 6.42
C VAL A 244 14.47 0.67 7.34
N LEU A 245 13.80 -0.42 6.96
CA LEU A 245 12.77 -1.05 7.79
C LEU A 245 13.33 -2.34 8.38
N PRO A 246 13.23 -2.57 9.70
CA PRO A 246 13.44 -3.90 10.25
C PRO A 246 12.26 -4.80 9.82
N GLN A 247 12.29 -6.10 10.16
CA GLN A 247 11.14 -6.99 9.94
C GLN A 247 9.96 -6.60 10.87
N ILE A 248 9.18 -5.60 10.44
CA ILE A 248 8.16 -4.90 11.25
C ILE A 248 7.14 -5.88 11.86
N ILE A 249 6.73 -6.89 11.10
CA ILE A 249 5.74 -7.89 11.55
C ILE A 249 6.27 -8.71 12.74
N GLN A 250 7.56 -9.07 12.74
CA GLN A 250 8.16 -9.87 13.80
C GLN A 250 8.33 -9.06 15.09
N LEU A 251 8.63 -7.77 14.95
CA LEU A 251 8.90 -6.89 16.08
C LEU A 251 7.64 -6.31 16.73
N SER A 252 6.51 -6.33 16.04
CA SER A 252 5.25 -5.86 16.60
C SER A 252 4.27 -7.01 16.82
N PRO A 253 4.02 -7.41 18.08
CA PRO A 253 2.98 -8.38 18.40
C PRO A 253 1.62 -7.99 17.78
N TRP A 254 1.30 -6.69 17.72
CA TRP A 254 0.01 -6.19 17.22
C TRP A 254 -0.22 -6.52 15.74
N LEU A 255 0.84 -6.77 14.99
CA LEU A 255 0.79 -7.16 13.58
C LEU A 255 0.76 -8.68 13.40
N SER A 256 1.03 -9.47 14.43
CA SER A 256 0.98 -10.93 14.33
C SER A 256 -0.42 -11.43 13.99
N THR A 257 -0.52 -12.35 13.02
CA THR A 257 -1.77 -13.02 12.66
C THR A 257 -2.37 -13.85 13.81
N LYS A 258 -1.54 -14.20 14.80
CA LYS A 258 -1.93 -14.92 16.02
C LYS A 258 -2.65 -14.03 17.04
N ASN A 259 -2.46 -12.71 16.98
CA ASN A 259 -3.08 -11.78 17.92
C ASN A 259 -4.50 -11.39 17.53
N ASP A 260 -5.29 -10.98 18.53
CA ASP A 260 -6.67 -10.56 18.31
C ASP A 260 -6.73 -9.36 17.36
N TRP A 261 -7.48 -9.53 16.27
CA TRP A 261 -7.71 -8.50 15.25
C TRP A 261 -8.42 -7.26 15.81
N ASN A 262 -9.07 -7.37 16.96
CA ASN A 262 -9.64 -6.22 17.68
C ASN A 262 -8.60 -5.14 17.97
N ASN A 263 -7.35 -5.52 18.18
CA ASN A 263 -6.25 -4.58 18.39
C ASN A 263 -6.01 -3.75 17.13
N ALA A 264 -5.94 -4.39 15.96
CA ALA A 264 -5.78 -3.68 14.70
C ALA A 264 -6.95 -2.74 14.40
N VAL A 265 -8.18 -3.18 14.69
CA VAL A 265 -9.39 -2.35 14.56
C VAL A 265 -9.33 -1.12 15.46
N LYS A 266 -8.93 -1.26 16.72
CA LYS A 266 -8.80 -0.12 17.65
C LYS A 266 -7.84 0.92 17.10
N VAL A 267 -6.68 0.51 16.60
CA VAL A 267 -5.66 1.42 16.07
C VAL A 267 -6.19 2.17 14.84
N LEU A 268 -6.70 1.47 13.83
CA LEU A 268 -7.16 2.09 12.59
C LEU A 268 -8.41 2.95 12.78
N THR A 269 -9.31 2.60 13.70
CA THR A 269 -10.53 3.40 13.94
C THR A 269 -10.28 4.64 14.79
N ARG A 270 -9.31 4.60 15.72
CA ARG A 270 -8.95 5.71 16.62
C ARG A 270 -7.75 6.53 16.14
N GLN A 271 -7.22 6.23 14.95
CA GLN A 271 -6.01 6.85 14.42
C GLN A 271 -4.79 6.73 15.34
N GLY A 272 -4.71 5.67 16.14
CA GLY A 272 -3.52 5.40 16.96
C GLY A 272 -2.31 4.97 16.13
N SER A 273 -1.16 4.83 16.76
CA SER A 273 0.05 4.24 16.17
C SER A 273 0.41 2.94 16.86
N VAL A 274 1.21 2.12 16.19
CA VAL A 274 1.78 0.89 16.75
C VAL A 274 3.24 1.15 17.07
N TYR A 275 3.64 0.85 18.31
CA TYR A 275 5.04 0.89 18.68
C TYR A 275 5.81 -0.25 18.00
N VAL A 276 6.94 0.10 17.41
CA VAL A 276 7.95 -0.85 16.92
C VAL A 276 9.29 -0.42 17.52
N PRO A 277 10.00 -1.32 18.22
CA PRO A 277 11.32 -0.99 18.75
C PRO A 277 12.29 -0.70 17.62
N ASN A 278 13.16 0.31 17.81
CA ASN A 278 14.27 0.51 16.91
C ASN A 278 15.32 -0.58 17.17
N CYS A 279 15.67 -1.33 16.13
CA CYS A 279 16.56 -2.50 16.24
C CYS A 279 17.96 -2.27 15.66
N SER A 280 18.23 -1.11 15.05
CA SER A 280 19.54 -0.80 14.47
C SER A 280 20.30 0.19 15.33
N GLU A 281 21.51 -0.19 15.76
CA GLU A 281 22.46 0.73 16.39
C GLU A 281 22.97 1.78 15.39
N VAL A 282 23.07 1.40 14.12
CA VAL A 282 23.44 2.29 13.01
C VAL A 282 22.29 2.31 12.01
N PRO A 283 21.41 3.33 12.05
CA PRO A 283 20.29 3.40 11.12
C PRO A 283 20.80 3.63 9.69
N ASN A 284 20.10 3.10 8.69
CA ASN A 284 20.36 3.45 7.30
C ASN A 284 20.11 4.96 7.10
N GLU A 285 21.10 5.69 6.60
CA GLU A 285 21.00 7.15 6.40
C GLU A 285 20.78 7.56 4.95
N GLN A 286 20.66 6.63 4.00
CA GLN A 286 20.57 6.94 2.56
C GLN A 286 19.36 7.84 2.23
N SER A 287 19.56 8.76 1.28
CA SER A 287 18.49 9.62 0.76
C SER A 287 17.41 8.82 0.04
N VAL A 288 16.25 9.44 -0.16
CA VAL A 288 15.19 8.89 -1.02
C VAL A 288 15.69 8.66 -2.45
N GLY A 289 16.54 9.56 -2.97
CA GLY A 289 17.13 9.43 -4.30
C GLY A 289 18.02 8.19 -4.41
N ALA A 290 18.92 7.99 -3.45
CA ALA A 290 19.77 6.80 -3.37
C ALA A 290 18.92 5.52 -3.25
N LEU A 291 17.95 5.50 -2.34
CA LEU A 291 17.08 4.33 -2.14
C LEU A 291 16.26 4.01 -3.39
N ALA A 292 15.80 5.00 -4.15
CA ALA A 292 15.09 4.77 -5.41
C ALA A 292 15.99 4.10 -6.46
N VAL A 293 17.25 4.51 -6.56
CA VAL A 293 18.24 3.89 -7.47
C VAL A 293 18.59 2.47 -7.03
N GLN A 294 18.79 2.23 -5.73
CA GLN A 294 18.98 0.88 -5.20
C GLN A 294 17.76 -0.02 -5.40
N LEU A 295 16.55 0.53 -5.30
CA LEU A 295 15.32 -0.24 -5.56
C LEU A 295 15.27 -0.71 -7.01
N ILE A 296 15.66 0.15 -7.95
CA ILE A 296 15.77 -0.20 -9.37
C ILE A 296 16.82 -1.30 -9.56
N ASP A 297 17.99 -1.14 -8.94
CA ASP A 297 19.08 -2.12 -9.01
C ASP A 297 18.62 -3.50 -8.50
N TYR A 298 17.99 -3.52 -7.32
CA TYR A 298 17.43 -4.69 -6.67
C TYR A 298 16.42 -5.44 -7.54
N PHE A 299 15.33 -4.76 -7.94
CA PHE A 299 14.27 -5.40 -8.70
C PHE A 299 14.64 -5.71 -10.15
N SER A 300 15.70 -5.08 -10.69
CA SER A 300 16.23 -5.44 -12.01
C SER A 300 16.95 -6.79 -12.06
N GLN A 301 17.29 -7.36 -10.90
CA GLN A 301 18.01 -8.63 -10.76
C GLN A 301 17.09 -9.80 -10.39
N ILE A 302 15.86 -9.53 -9.96
CA ILE A 302 14.90 -10.57 -9.60
C ILE A 302 14.22 -11.09 -10.86
N ASP A 303 14.27 -12.41 -11.07
CA ASP A 303 13.44 -13.07 -12.07
C ASP A 303 12.04 -13.32 -11.49
N PHE A 304 11.10 -12.43 -11.80
CA PHE A 304 9.72 -12.53 -11.34
C PHE A 304 8.95 -13.75 -11.88
N HIS A 305 9.50 -14.49 -12.86
CA HIS A 305 8.90 -15.75 -13.34
C HIS A 305 9.18 -16.91 -12.40
N THR A 306 10.39 -16.96 -11.84
CA THR A 306 10.88 -18.06 -11.00
C THR A 306 10.88 -17.72 -9.52
N ASN A 307 10.99 -16.44 -9.16
CA ASN A 307 10.99 -15.98 -7.79
C ASN A 307 9.69 -15.28 -7.37
N ALA A 308 9.38 -15.42 -6.09
CA ALA A 308 8.37 -14.72 -5.34
C ALA A 308 9.05 -13.77 -4.34
N ILE A 309 8.29 -12.77 -3.88
CA ILE A 309 8.72 -11.89 -2.78
C ILE A 309 7.75 -12.03 -1.62
N ASP A 310 8.20 -11.80 -0.39
CA ASP A 310 7.34 -11.79 0.79
C ASP A 310 7.24 -10.43 1.49
N THR A 311 6.31 -10.31 2.43
CA THR A 311 6.15 -9.10 3.25
C THR A 311 7.23 -8.90 4.32
N ARG A 312 8.28 -9.74 4.36
CA ARG A 312 9.37 -9.73 5.35
C ARG A 312 10.74 -9.44 4.74
N GLY A 313 10.82 -9.20 3.43
CA GLY A 313 12.06 -8.88 2.72
C GLY A 313 12.80 -10.09 2.16
N ASN A 314 12.16 -11.27 2.07
CA ASN A 314 12.77 -12.48 1.52
C ASN A 314 12.33 -12.72 0.08
N VAL A 315 13.31 -13.01 -0.78
CA VAL A 315 13.08 -13.59 -2.11
C VAL A 315 12.99 -15.11 -1.93
N VAL A 316 11.96 -15.71 -2.52
CA VAL A 316 11.63 -17.13 -2.33
C VAL A 316 11.43 -17.78 -3.69
N ASP A 317 11.94 -18.98 -3.91
CA ASP A 317 11.67 -19.71 -5.15
C ASP A 317 10.20 -20.10 -5.23
N LYS A 318 9.61 -19.92 -6.42
CA LYS A 318 8.27 -20.43 -6.71
C LYS A 318 8.33 -21.94 -6.86
N LEU A 319 7.22 -22.60 -6.54
CA LEU A 319 7.08 -24.02 -6.80
C LEU A 319 7.12 -24.28 -8.31
N GLU A 320 7.69 -25.42 -8.68
CA GLU A 320 7.61 -25.93 -10.04
C GLU A 320 6.12 -26.10 -10.39
N ASN A 321 5.65 -25.40 -11.43
CA ASN A 321 4.23 -25.27 -11.82
C ASN A 321 3.33 -24.45 -10.86
N ASP A 322 3.87 -23.45 -10.14
CA ASP A 322 3.03 -22.50 -9.40
C ASP A 322 2.01 -21.83 -10.36
N PRO A 323 0.69 -21.89 -10.05
CA PRO A 323 -0.36 -21.39 -10.94
C PRO A 323 -0.36 -19.86 -11.09
N LEU A 324 0.40 -19.15 -10.24
CA LEU A 324 0.52 -17.71 -10.31
C LEU A 324 1.72 -17.30 -11.14
N HIS A 325 1.49 -16.36 -12.06
CA HIS A 325 2.57 -15.77 -12.84
C HIS A 325 3.54 -15.00 -11.95
N PHE A 326 3.04 -14.21 -11.00
CA PHE A 326 3.83 -13.52 -9.99
C PHE A 326 3.18 -13.68 -8.61
N LYS A 327 4.00 -13.93 -7.59
CA LYS A 327 3.54 -14.23 -6.23
C LYS A 327 4.14 -13.25 -5.23
N ILE A 328 3.25 -12.63 -4.47
CA ILE A 328 3.58 -11.91 -3.24
C ILE A 328 3.10 -12.81 -2.09
N VAL A 329 4.03 -13.37 -1.33
CA VAL A 329 3.75 -14.17 -0.14
C VAL A 329 3.39 -13.20 0.99
N ASP A 330 2.11 -13.16 1.32
CA ASP A 330 1.54 -12.24 2.27
C ASP A 330 0.84 -13.01 3.39
N GLU A 331 1.39 -12.92 4.60
CA GLU A 331 0.89 -13.68 5.74
C GLU A 331 -0.53 -13.28 6.19
N PHE A 332 -1.02 -12.11 5.75
CA PHE A 332 -2.37 -11.66 6.07
C PHE A 332 -3.43 -12.31 5.18
N PHE A 333 -3.07 -12.77 3.98
CA PHE A 333 -4.00 -13.30 3.01
C PHE A 333 -3.76 -14.79 2.73
N ALA A 334 -4.78 -15.61 2.97
CA ALA A 334 -4.73 -17.03 2.59
C ALA A 334 -4.72 -17.24 1.07
N GLU A 335 -5.27 -16.27 0.33
CA GLU A 335 -5.28 -16.31 -1.13
C GLU A 335 -4.36 -15.28 -1.76
N PRO A 336 -3.93 -15.50 -3.01
CA PRO A 336 -3.05 -14.58 -3.72
C PRO A 336 -3.63 -13.17 -3.86
N THR A 337 -2.82 -12.17 -3.51
CA THR A 337 -3.17 -10.75 -3.62
C THR A 337 -2.99 -10.27 -5.06
N CYS A 338 -1.90 -10.63 -5.72
CA CYS A 338 -1.67 -10.34 -7.13
C CYS A 338 -2.26 -11.42 -8.05
N ARG A 339 -3.03 -10.98 -9.06
CA ARG A 339 -3.58 -11.83 -10.14
C ARG A 339 -3.36 -11.26 -11.54
N VAL A 340 -2.37 -10.36 -11.67
CA VAL A 340 -2.00 -9.79 -12.97
C VAL A 340 -1.24 -10.88 -13.73
N SER A 341 -1.83 -11.38 -14.83
CA SER A 341 -1.25 -12.49 -15.59
C SER A 341 0.11 -12.13 -16.18
N GLU A 342 0.25 -10.91 -16.68
CA GLU A 342 1.47 -10.37 -17.28
C GLU A 342 2.44 -9.77 -16.25
N ALA A 343 2.22 -10.00 -14.94
CA ALA A 343 3.00 -9.32 -13.90
C ALA A 343 4.52 -9.45 -14.05
N PRO A 344 5.10 -10.64 -14.27
CA PRO A 344 6.54 -10.78 -14.40
C PRO A 344 7.10 -9.91 -15.52
N ARG A 345 6.52 -10.03 -16.73
CA ARG A 345 6.93 -9.25 -17.89
C ARG A 345 6.81 -7.75 -17.65
N LEU A 346 5.68 -7.29 -17.11
CA LEU A 346 5.46 -5.86 -16.84
C LEU A 346 6.44 -5.28 -15.81
N LEU A 347 6.79 -6.04 -14.77
CA LEU A 347 7.77 -5.61 -13.76
C LEU A 347 9.18 -5.62 -14.35
N THR A 348 9.56 -6.68 -15.06
CA THR A 348 10.86 -6.78 -15.74
C THR A 348 11.04 -5.63 -16.74
N ASP A 349 10.05 -5.37 -17.59
CA ASP A 349 10.08 -4.27 -18.57
C ASP A 349 10.21 -2.91 -17.86
N LEU A 350 9.46 -2.69 -16.77
CA LEU A 350 9.53 -1.45 -15.99
C LEU A 350 10.92 -1.26 -15.38
N PHE A 351 11.42 -2.23 -14.62
CA PHE A 351 12.70 -2.06 -13.91
C PHE A 351 13.89 -2.06 -14.86
N LYS A 352 13.81 -2.76 -15.99
CA LYS A 352 14.79 -2.63 -17.07
C LYS A 352 14.82 -1.22 -17.63
N LYS A 353 13.66 -0.65 -17.98
CA LYS A 353 13.57 0.74 -18.45
C LYS A 353 14.12 1.74 -17.44
N LEU A 354 13.75 1.60 -16.16
CA LEU A 354 14.24 2.49 -15.09
C LEU A 354 15.76 2.34 -14.91
N LYS A 355 16.31 1.13 -15.00
CA LYS A 355 17.75 0.86 -14.96
C LYS A 355 18.49 1.52 -16.12
N GLU A 356 17.94 1.45 -17.33
CA GLU A 356 18.49 2.13 -18.51
C GLU A 356 18.51 3.65 -18.31
N MET A 357 17.45 4.24 -17.74
CA MET A 357 17.43 5.68 -17.42
C MET A 357 18.51 6.06 -16.41
N VAL A 358 18.74 5.23 -15.40
CA VAL A 358 19.78 5.43 -14.38
C VAL A 358 21.19 5.36 -15.01
N VAL A 359 21.45 4.39 -15.89
CA VAL A 359 22.73 4.24 -16.61
C VAL A 359 22.96 5.37 -17.61
N GLN A 360 21.91 5.86 -18.26
CA GLN A 360 21.96 7.00 -19.19
C GLN A 360 21.89 8.37 -18.48
N GLU A 361 21.99 8.41 -17.15
CA GLU A 361 21.94 9.62 -16.32
C GLU A 361 20.68 10.49 -16.52
N LYS A 362 19.56 9.90 -16.93
CA LYS A 362 18.27 10.59 -17.18
C LYS A 362 17.49 10.83 -15.88
N TYR A 363 18.14 11.40 -14.86
CA TYR A 363 17.57 11.55 -13.52
C TYR A 363 16.39 12.51 -13.47
N GLU A 364 16.35 13.52 -14.34
CA GLU A 364 15.18 14.42 -14.45
C GLU A 364 13.91 13.65 -14.84
N GLU A 365 14.01 12.78 -15.85
CA GLU A 365 12.90 11.93 -16.30
C GLU A 365 12.55 10.87 -15.24
N LEU A 366 13.58 10.30 -14.59
CA LEU A 366 13.43 9.30 -13.53
C LEU A 366 12.58 9.83 -12.37
N PHE A 367 12.83 11.08 -11.96
CA PHE A 367 12.13 11.76 -10.87
C PHE A 367 11.06 12.74 -11.36
N LYS A 368 10.61 12.64 -12.62
CA LYS A 368 9.50 13.44 -13.10
C LYS A 368 8.20 13.05 -12.39
N TYR A 369 7.56 14.03 -11.74
CA TYR A 369 6.24 13.89 -11.13
C TYR A 369 5.14 14.02 -12.20
N HIS A 370 4.30 12.99 -12.34
CA HIS A 370 3.22 12.94 -13.32
C HIS A 370 1.90 13.30 -12.62
N GLN A 371 1.48 14.57 -12.72
CA GLN A 371 0.14 14.96 -12.32
C GLN A 371 -0.85 14.42 -13.37
N LEU A 372 -1.70 13.48 -12.96
CA LEU A 372 -2.91 13.16 -13.71
C LEU A 372 -3.69 14.46 -13.88
N GLU A 373 -3.87 14.90 -15.13
CA GLU A 373 -4.77 16.01 -15.44
C GLU A 373 -6.09 15.74 -14.72
N LYS A 374 -6.41 16.60 -13.75
CA LYS A 374 -7.69 16.59 -13.09
C LYS A 374 -8.72 16.79 -14.20
N LYS A 375 -9.33 15.70 -14.68
CA LYS A 375 -10.68 15.74 -15.26
C LYS A 375 -11.65 16.12 -14.14
N ILE A 376 -11.49 17.33 -13.60
CA ILE A 376 -12.61 18.07 -13.08
C ILE A 376 -13.48 18.30 -14.30
N LYS A 377 -14.40 17.37 -14.53
CA LYS A 377 -15.70 17.73 -15.09
C LYS A 377 -16.28 18.72 -14.08
N ASN A 378 -15.96 20.00 -14.28
CA ASN A 378 -16.93 21.05 -14.03
C ASN A 378 -18.08 20.74 -14.99
N LYS A 379 -18.97 19.83 -14.57
CA LYS A 379 -20.38 19.97 -14.86
C LYS A 379 -20.93 20.87 -13.75
N GLU A 380 -20.48 22.12 -13.78
CA GLU A 380 -21.31 23.24 -13.37
C GLU A 380 -22.04 23.66 -14.65
N GLU A 381 -23.16 22.99 -14.89
CA GLU A 381 -24.34 23.44 -15.64
C GLU A 381 -25.52 22.57 -15.18
#